data_AF-A0A358ER73-F1
#
_entry.id   AF-A0A358ER73-F1
#
_cell.length_a   1.000
_cell.length_b   1.000
_cell.length_c   1.000
_cell.angle_alpha   90.00
_cell.angle_beta   90.00
_cell.angle_gamma   90.00
#
_symmetry.space_group_name_H-M   'P 1'
#
loop_
_entity.id
_entity.type
_entity.pdbx_description
1 polymer ?
#
loop_
_entity_poly.entity_id
_entity_poly.type
_entity_poly.pdbx_seq_one_letter_code
_entity_poly.pdbx_strand_id
1 'polypeptide(L)'
;WDVRRCIQLVEDFSYKCPITLWGYDDTSSLIALASLFEDVSAVHIKGYPQNDKDQPDYLNISRIATPGQILDLVRVKSKVNLLR
;
A
#
# COMPACT_ATOMS: atom_id res chain seq x y z
N TRP A 1 -0.74 8.42 -6.61
CA TRP A 1 -1.44 8.60 -7.90
C TRP A 1 -0.93 7.60 -8.93
N ASP A 2 0.38 7.55 -9.21
CA ASP A 2 0.90 6.73 -10.31
C ASP A 2 0.74 5.22 -10.12
N VAL A 3 0.94 4.70 -8.90
CA VAL A 3 0.70 3.26 -8.59
C VAL A 3 -0.71 2.83 -9.00
N ARG A 4 -1.72 3.66 -8.69
CA ARG A 4 -3.13 3.39 -9.02
C ARG A 4 -3.36 3.38 -10.53
N ARG A 5 -2.78 4.33 -11.27
CA ARG A 5 -2.89 4.36 -12.74
C ARG A 5 -2.21 3.16 -13.40
N CYS A 6 -1.08 2.70 -12.86
CA CYS A 6 -0.43 1.50 -13.37
C CYS A 6 -1.31 0.26 -13.19
N ILE A 7 -2.00 0.14 -12.04
CA ILE A 7 -2.94 -0.96 -11.77
C ILE A 7 -4.10 -0.92 -12.75
N GLN A 8 -4.75 0.23 -12.89
CA GLN A 8 -5.88 0.42 -13.82
C GLN A 8 -5.48 0.11 -15.26
N LEU A 9 -4.29 0.55 -15.69
CA LEU A 9 -3.78 0.25 -17.02
C LEU A 9 -3.57 -1.27 -17.25
N VAL A 10 -3.11 -2.00 -16.23
CA VAL A 10 -2.95 -3.47 -16.32
C VAL A 10 -4.31 -4.15 -16.46
N GLU A 11 -5.32 -3.68 -15.74
CA GLU A 11 -6.69 -4.18 -15.86
C GLU A 11 -7.30 -3.90 -17.24
N ASP A 12 -7.02 -2.72 -17.82
CA ASP A 12 -7.48 -2.32 -19.15
C ASP A 12 -6.95 -3.22 -20.27
N PHE A 13 -5.78 -3.85 -20.08
CA PHE A 13 -5.26 -4.85 -21.03
C PHE A 13 -6.05 -6.18 -21.04
N SER A 14 -7.20 -6.24 -20.36
CA SER A 14 -8.11 -7.41 -20.29
C SER A 14 -7.46 -8.68 -19.72
N TYR A 15 -6.31 -8.53 -19.06
CA TYR A 15 -5.60 -9.61 -18.42
C TYR A 15 -6.03 -9.67 -16.95
N LYS A 16 -6.97 -10.57 -16.64
CA LYS A 16 -7.38 -10.81 -15.25
C LYS A 16 -6.30 -11.62 -14.53
N CYS A 17 -5.32 -10.93 -13.96
CA CYS A 17 -4.32 -11.53 -13.09
C CYS A 17 -4.39 -10.95 -11.68
N PRO A 18 -4.05 -11.75 -10.66
CA PRO A 18 -3.89 -11.22 -9.31
C PRO A 18 -2.72 -10.24 -9.28
N ILE A 19 -3.02 -8.96 -9.04
CA ILE A 19 -2.01 -7.92 -8.92
C ILE A 19 -1.40 -7.99 -7.52
N THR A 20 -0.07 -7.89 -7.44
CA THR A 20 0.67 -7.79 -6.18
C THR A 20 1.48 -6.51 -6.17
N LEU A 21 1.52 -5.84 -5.03
CA LEU A 21 2.28 -4.60 -4.86
C LEU A 21 3.46 -4.82 -3.95
N TRP A 22 4.56 -4.15 -4.26
CA TRP A 22 5.82 -4.24 -3.55
C TRP A 22 6.29 -2.84 -3.19
N GLY A 23 6.47 -2.59 -1.89
CA GLY A 23 6.95 -1.33 -1.36
C GLY A 23 8.15 -1.54 -0.44
N TYR A 24 9.16 -0.71 -0.61
CA TYR A 24 10.41 -0.77 0.13
C TYR A 24 10.72 0.61 0.72
N ASP A 25 11.09 0.63 1.99
CA ASP A 25 11.62 1.78 2.71
C ASP A 25 10.74 3.03 2.47
N ASP A 26 11.26 4.09 1.86
CA ASP A 26 10.52 5.34 1.64
C ASP A 26 9.20 5.17 0.84
N THR A 27 9.11 4.12 0.02
CA THR A 27 7.94 3.82 -0.80
C THR A 27 6.93 2.91 -0.11
N SER A 28 7.29 2.31 1.03
CA SER A 28 6.46 1.36 1.78
C SER A 28 5.10 1.96 2.14
N SER A 29 5.11 3.20 2.61
CA SER A 29 3.92 3.95 3.03
C SER A 29 3.06 4.37 1.84
N LEU A 30 3.69 4.75 0.72
CA LEU A 30 2.99 5.07 -0.52
C LEU A 30 2.23 3.84 -1.05
N ILE A 31 2.90 2.68 -1.06
CA ILE A 31 2.33 1.43 -1.57
C ILE A 31 1.20 0.92 -0.67
N ALA A 32 1.38 0.96 0.65
CA ALA A 32 0.31 0.63 1.59
C ALA A 32 -0.93 1.51 1.35
N LEU A 33 -0.74 2.83 1.18
CA LEU A 33 -1.86 3.73 0.93
C LEU A 33 -2.53 3.52 -0.42
N ALA A 34 -1.75 3.32 -1.48
CA ALA A 34 -2.30 3.04 -2.80
C ALA A 34 -3.16 1.78 -2.80
N SER A 35 -2.73 0.73 -2.08
CA SER A 35 -3.47 -0.54 -1.99
C SER A 35 -4.85 -0.42 -1.34
N LEU A 36 -5.10 0.59 -0.50
CA LEU A 36 -6.42 0.78 0.10
C LEU A 36 -7.51 1.03 -0.95
N PHE A 37 -7.14 1.63 -2.07
CA PHE A 37 -8.08 2.12 -3.09
C PHE A 37 -8.21 1.22 -4.31
N GLU A 38 -7.45 0.12 -4.37
CA GLU A 38 -7.38 -0.76 -5.53
C GLU A 38 -7.68 -2.20 -5.13
N ASP A 39 -8.02 -3.06 -6.08
CA ASP A 39 -8.18 -4.50 -5.85
C ASP A 39 -6.84 -5.21 -6.08
N VAL A 40 -6.16 -5.54 -4.98
CA VAL A 40 -4.85 -6.20 -5.02
C VAL A 40 -4.87 -7.46 -4.17
N SER A 41 -4.26 -8.52 -4.69
CA SER A 41 -4.23 -9.82 -4.03
C SER A 41 -3.29 -9.85 -2.82
N ALA A 42 -2.14 -9.18 -2.94
CA ALA A 42 -1.15 -9.09 -1.88
C ALA A 42 -0.33 -7.80 -1.94
N VAL A 43 0.12 -7.36 -0.77
CA VAL A 43 1.00 -6.22 -0.58
C VAL A 43 2.21 -6.68 0.22
N HIS A 44 3.39 -6.57 -0.38
CA HIS A 44 4.68 -6.92 0.19
C HIS A 44 5.38 -5.65 0.59
N ILE A 45 5.71 -5.51 1.86
CA ILE A 45 6.22 -4.26 2.40
C ILE A 45 7.48 -4.52 3.22
N LYS A 46 8.56 -3.84 2.89
CA LYS A 46 9.81 -3.80 3.67
C LYS A 46 10.06 -2.40 4.21
N GLY A 47 10.65 -2.29 5.39
CA GLY A 47 11.04 -0.99 5.97
C GLY A 47 9.84 -0.12 6.36
N TYR A 48 8.70 -0.73 6.71
CA TYR A 48 7.49 0.03 7.03
C TYR A 48 7.63 0.81 8.36
N PRO A 49 7.19 2.09 8.41
CA PRO A 49 7.24 2.90 9.62
C PRO A 49 6.53 2.25 10.80
N GLN A 50 7.15 2.32 11.98
CA GLN A 50 6.60 1.75 13.21
C GLN A 50 5.69 2.73 13.97
N ASN A 51 5.82 4.03 13.71
CA ASN A 51 5.10 5.09 14.39
C ASN A 51 4.91 6.31 13.48
N ASP A 52 4.11 7.26 13.94
CA ASP A 52 3.72 8.46 13.19
C ASP A 52 4.90 9.41 12.92
N LYS A 53 5.99 9.35 13.70
CA LYS A 53 7.18 10.19 13.48
C LYS A 53 8.01 9.68 12.30
N ASP A 54 8.09 8.36 12.16
CA ASP A 54 8.83 7.71 11.08
C ASP A 54 8.02 7.64 9.78
N GLN A 55 6.71 7.84 9.86
CA GLN A 55 5.85 7.82 8.68
C GLN A 55 6.04 9.10 7.86
N PRO A 56 6.33 8.98 6.56
CA PRO A 56 6.26 10.14 5.68
C PRO A 56 4.83 10.70 5.72
N ASP A 57 4.68 11.98 6.07
CA ASP A 57 3.37 12.61 6.26
C ASP A 57 2.72 12.99 4.92
N TYR A 58 2.54 11.99 4.06
CA TYR A 58 1.81 12.13 2.81
C TYR A 58 0.38 12.59 3.12
N LEU A 59 -0.04 13.70 2.51
CA LEU A 59 -1.41 14.20 2.61
C LEU A 59 -1.88 14.49 4.06
N ASN A 60 -0.96 14.76 5.00
CA ASN A 60 -1.24 14.92 6.43
C ASN A 60 -1.90 13.69 7.09
N ILE A 61 -1.58 12.49 6.62
CA ILE A 61 -2.24 11.27 7.06
C ILE A 61 -2.07 10.95 8.54
N SER A 62 -0.96 11.38 9.14
CA SER A 62 -0.69 11.24 10.56
C SER A 62 -1.79 11.81 11.47
N ARG A 63 -2.64 12.71 10.94
CA ARG A 63 -3.79 13.29 11.65
C ARG A 63 -5.03 12.41 11.69
N ILE A 64 -5.08 11.38 10.84
CA ILE A 64 -6.28 10.58 10.58
C ILE A 64 -6.04 9.11 10.91
N ALA A 65 -4.85 8.59 10.62
CA ALA A 65 -4.52 7.19 10.88
C ALA A 65 -3.02 6.99 11.14
N THR A 66 -2.71 6.06 12.04
CA THR A 66 -1.34 5.61 12.30
C THR A 66 -0.89 4.60 11.22
N PRO A 67 0.43 4.33 11.06
CA PRO A 67 0.91 3.32 10.12
C PRO A 67 0.28 1.95 10.37
N GLY A 68 0.15 1.55 11.65
CA GLY A 68 -0.47 0.28 12.03
C GLY A 68 -1.93 0.20 11.57
N GLN A 69 -2.71 1.27 11.77
CA GLN A 69 -4.10 1.33 11.34
C GLN A 69 -4.22 1.24 9.81
N ILE A 70 -3.31 1.85 9.06
CA ILE A 70 -3.27 1.72 7.59
C ILE A 70 -3.05 0.26 7.21
N LEU A 71 -2.07 -0.43 7.80
CA LEU A 71 -1.84 -1.85 7.53
C LEU A 71 -3.03 -2.72 7.89
N ASP A 72 -3.71 -2.42 9.00
CA ASP A 72 -4.91 -3.15 9.41
C ASP A 72 -6.04 -2.98 8.39
N LEU A 73 -6.24 -1.77 7.86
CA LEU A 73 -7.18 -1.52 6.77
C LEU A 73 -6.80 -2.28 5.48
N VAL A 74 -5.51 -2.33 5.15
CA VAL A 74 -5.03 -3.12 3.98
C VAL A 74 -5.31 -4.61 4.21
N ARG A 75 -5.09 -5.15 5.42
CA ARG A 75 -5.33 -6.57 5.75
C ARG A 75 -6.78 -7.00 5.58
N VAL A 76 -7.74 -6.08 5.72
CA VAL A 76 -9.16 -6.37 5.47
C VAL A 76 -9.42 -6.70 4.00
N LYS A 77 -8.64 -6.09 3.08
CA LYS A 77 -8.86 -6.21 1.63
C LYS A 77 -7.88 -7.16 0.95
N SER A 78 -6.66 -7.27 1.46
CA SER A 78 -5.52 -7.89 0.77
C SER A 78 -4.58 -8.59 1.73
N LYS A 79 -3.83 -9.58 1.23
CA LYS A 79 -2.78 -10.23 2.05
C LYS A 79 -1.61 -9.28 2.27
N VAL A 80 -1.27 -8.95 3.52
CA VAL A 80 -0.09 -8.13 3.85
C VAL A 80 1.08 -9.01 4.27
N ASN A 81 2.21 -8.88 3.57
CA ASN A 81 3.46 -9.56 3.88
C ASN A 81 4.51 -8.53 4.33
N LEU A 82 4.79 -8.49 5.62
CA LEU A 82 5.89 -7.67 6.16
C LEU A 82 7.20 -8.42 5.97
N LEU A 83 8.07 -7.87 5.12
CA LEU A 83 9.38 -8.42 4.79
C LEU A 83 10.42 -7.94 5.81
N ARG A 84 11.34 -8.84 6.17
CA ARG A 84 12.49 -8.52 7.02
C ARG A 84 13.60 -7.81 6.24
#